data_AF-A0AAD8F177-F1
#
_entry.id   AF-A0AAD8F177-F1
#
_cell.length_a   1.000
_cell.length_b   1.000
_cell.length_c   1.000
_cell.angle_alpha   90.00
_cell.angle_beta   90.00
_cell.angle_gamma   90.00
#
_symmetry.space_group_name_H-M   'P 1'
#
loop_
_entity.id
_entity.type
_entity.pdbx_description
1 polymer ?
#
loop_
_entity_poly.entity_id
_entity_poly.type
_entity_poly.pdbx_seq_one_letter_code
_entity_poly.pdbx_strand_id
1 'polypeptide(L)'
;MGNQESIFSPQQLEAYQDCTYFTKQDIIRIFKRFKEIDPSRIQQSKMSNLHYCQSETLPADKLENIPELRENPFRRRILEVFSQDNSGDLAFDDFLNMFSVFSEDAPREIKAVYAFKIYDFDRDNTLNKTDLAKTLKTLTQKSRDQGDLVDGENIEQSALTETEENYILEQVLKEADLDDNNELSYIEFEHVVSRAPDFLTTFHIRI
;
A
#
# COMPACT_ATOMS: atom_id res chain seq x y z
N MET A 1 -18.49 25.64 26.74
CA MET A 1 -17.11 25.99 26.39
C MET A 1 -16.33 24.68 26.33
N GLY A 2 -16.21 24.10 25.12
CA GLY A 2 -15.59 22.78 24.95
C GLY A 2 -14.09 22.92 24.80
N ASN A 3 -13.33 22.45 25.79
CA ASN A 3 -11.91 22.18 25.63
C ASN A 3 -11.75 21.21 24.46
N GLN A 4 -11.26 21.70 23.33
CA GLN A 4 -10.62 20.82 22.35
C GLN A 4 -9.29 20.40 22.99
N GLU A 5 -9.32 19.33 23.78
CA GLU A 5 -8.09 18.65 24.17
C GLU A 5 -7.34 18.35 22.88
N SER A 6 -6.24 19.07 22.68
CA SER A 6 -5.39 18.89 21.53
C SER A 6 -4.80 17.49 21.67
N ILE A 7 -5.31 16.60 20.83
CA ILE A 7 -4.97 15.17 20.80
C ILE A 7 -3.45 14.96 20.71
N PHE A 8 -2.75 15.89 20.07
CA PHE A 8 -1.29 15.91 19.92
C PHE A 8 -0.71 17.19 20.50
N SER A 9 0.53 17.10 20.99
CA SER A 9 1.30 18.30 21.32
C SER A 9 1.65 19.07 20.05
N PRO A 10 1.81 20.41 20.11
CA PRO A 10 2.19 21.20 18.95
C PRO A 10 3.54 20.77 18.35
N GLN A 11 4.48 20.29 19.18
CA GLN A 11 5.78 19.77 18.71
C GLN A 11 5.65 18.42 18.00
N GLN A 12 4.76 17.53 18.46
CA GLN A 12 4.50 16.28 17.77
C GLN A 12 3.87 16.52 16.41
N LEU A 13 2.91 17.44 16.34
CA LEU A 13 2.24 17.78 15.08
C LEU A 13 3.20 18.44 14.08
N GLU A 14 4.17 19.21 14.57
CA GLU A 14 5.26 19.77 13.78
C GLU A 14 6.21 18.68 13.29
N ALA A 15 6.64 17.75 14.15
CA ALA A 15 7.46 16.61 13.73
C ALA A 15 6.78 15.73 12.69
N TYR A 16 5.47 15.46 12.82
CA TYR A 16 4.71 14.73 11.82
C TYR A 16 4.58 15.51 10.51
N GLN A 17 4.40 16.82 10.58
CA GLN A 17 4.35 17.67 9.39
C GLN A 17 5.71 17.77 8.69
N ASP A 18 6.82 17.71 9.43
CA ASP A 18 8.17 17.72 8.85
C ASP A 18 8.52 16.38 8.19
N CYS A 19 7.96 15.28 8.71
CA CYS A 19 8.20 13.93 8.21
C CYS A 19 7.17 13.46 7.16
N THR A 20 6.11 14.21 6.91
CA THR A 20 5.02 13.81 5.99
C THR A 20 4.57 14.95 5.10
N TYR A 21 3.97 14.64 3.96
CA TYR A 21 3.47 15.66 3.02
C TYR A 21 2.10 16.21 3.41
N PHE A 22 1.73 16.17 4.70
CA PHE A 22 0.39 16.50 5.18
C PHE A 22 0.33 17.78 6.01
N THR A 23 -0.82 18.45 5.97
CA THR A 23 -1.08 19.55 6.89
C THR A 23 -1.43 19.05 8.29
N LYS A 24 -1.29 19.91 9.29
CA LYS A 24 -1.78 19.70 10.66
C LYS A 24 -3.23 19.20 10.70
N GLN A 25 -4.08 19.67 9.79
CA GLN A 25 -5.49 19.27 9.73
C GLN A 25 -5.66 17.86 9.17
N ASP A 26 -4.86 17.48 8.17
CA ASP A 26 -4.92 16.15 7.56
C ASP A 26 -4.40 15.08 8.52
N ILE A 27 -3.33 15.36 9.27
CA ILE A 27 -2.83 14.48 10.33
C ILE A 27 -3.92 14.21 11.38
N ILE A 28 -4.66 15.25 11.78
CA ILE A 28 -5.78 15.10 12.73
C ILE A 28 -6.93 14.29 12.12
N ARG A 29 -7.23 14.45 10.82
CA ARG A 29 -8.27 13.68 10.11
C ARG A 29 -7.88 12.20 10.02
N ILE A 30 -6.66 11.90 9.60
CA ILE A 30 -6.11 10.54 9.52
C ILE A 30 -6.13 9.89 10.90
N PHE A 31 -5.76 10.62 11.95
CA PHE A 31 -5.82 10.10 13.31
C PHE A 31 -7.25 9.80 13.79
N LYS A 32 -8.24 10.62 13.40
CA LYS A 32 -9.65 10.32 13.67
C LYS A 32 -10.10 9.05 12.95
N ARG A 33 -9.69 8.86 11.68
CA ARG A 33 -9.95 7.63 10.93
C ARG A 33 -9.30 6.41 11.58
N PHE A 34 -8.04 6.52 11.98
CA PHE A 34 -7.33 5.49 12.75
C PHE A 34 -8.12 5.09 14.01
N LYS A 35 -8.70 6.08 14.71
CA LYS A 35 -9.60 5.87 15.85
C LYS A 35 -10.93 5.21 15.54
N GLU A 36 -11.49 5.46 14.36
CA GLU A 36 -12.76 4.88 13.92
C GLU A 36 -12.62 3.41 13.50
N ILE A 37 -11.44 2.99 13.03
CA ILE A 37 -11.19 1.63 12.54
C ILE A 37 -11.23 0.59 13.67
N ASP A 38 -10.67 0.90 14.84
CA ASP A 38 -10.81 0.06 16.04
C ASP A 38 -11.02 0.90 17.31
N PRO A 39 -12.29 1.29 17.61
CA PRO A 39 -12.61 2.05 18.82
C PRO A 39 -12.37 1.24 20.10
N SER A 40 -12.32 -0.09 20.02
CA SER A 40 -12.20 -1.01 21.15
C SER A 40 -10.79 -1.02 21.74
N ARG A 41 -9.75 -0.96 20.90
CA ARG A 41 -8.36 -0.86 21.37
C ARG A 41 -8.04 0.52 21.90
N ILE A 42 -8.50 1.56 21.21
CA ILE A 42 -8.11 2.93 21.55
C ILE A 42 -8.89 3.47 22.77
N GLN A 43 -10.04 2.88 23.13
CA GLN A 43 -10.71 3.15 24.40
C GLN A 43 -9.89 2.75 25.62
N GLN A 44 -8.98 1.76 25.53
CA GLN A 44 -8.08 1.40 26.63
C GLN A 44 -7.00 2.48 26.87
N SER A 45 -6.57 3.20 25.84
CA SER A 45 -5.58 4.29 25.94
C SER A 45 -6.10 5.55 26.63
N LYS A 46 -7.43 5.73 26.76
CA LYS A 46 -8.04 6.94 27.35
C LYS A 46 -7.75 7.14 28.85
N MET A 47 -7.11 6.19 29.55
CA MET A 47 -6.92 6.32 31.00
C MET A 47 -5.61 7.00 31.42
N SER A 48 -4.52 6.95 30.63
CA SER A 48 -3.28 7.61 31.05
C SER A 48 -2.19 7.51 29.99
N ASN A 49 -1.72 8.67 29.51
CA ASN A 49 -0.49 8.87 28.73
C ASN A 49 -0.59 8.67 27.21
N LEU A 50 -0.56 9.80 26.53
CA LEU A 50 -0.34 10.00 25.08
C LEU A 50 0.90 9.26 24.52
N HIS A 51 1.84 8.87 25.40
CA HIS A 51 3.03 8.10 25.07
C HIS A 51 2.74 6.64 24.71
N TYR A 52 1.55 6.11 25.02
CA TYR A 52 1.22 4.70 24.80
C TYR A 52 0.45 4.45 23.49
N CYS A 53 -0.21 5.47 22.91
CA CYS A 53 -0.91 5.33 21.62
C CYS A 53 0.04 5.11 20.43
N GLN A 54 1.32 5.46 20.55
CA GLN A 54 2.32 5.23 19.50
C GLN A 54 2.68 3.74 19.34
N SER A 55 2.38 2.90 20.35
CA SER A 55 2.68 1.46 20.31
C SER A 55 1.45 0.60 20.04
N GLU A 56 0.26 1.19 19.86
CA GLU A 56 -0.94 0.45 19.50
C GLU A 56 -0.97 0.23 17.98
N THR A 57 -0.74 -1.00 17.56
CA THR A 57 -0.88 -1.41 16.16
C THR A 57 -2.32 -1.81 15.87
N LEU A 58 -2.82 -1.36 14.71
CA LEU A 58 -4.08 -1.84 14.16
C LEU A 58 -3.84 -3.15 13.42
N PRO A 59 -4.65 -4.19 13.66
CA PRO A 59 -4.46 -5.47 13.01
C PRO A 59 -4.73 -5.37 11.51
N ALA A 60 -3.92 -6.07 10.72
CA ALA A 60 -4.03 -6.08 9.26
C ALA A 60 -5.47 -6.37 8.78
N ASP A 61 -6.18 -7.31 9.42
CA ASP A 61 -7.55 -7.70 9.06
C ASP A 61 -8.55 -6.53 9.09
N LYS A 62 -8.35 -5.56 9.98
CA LYS A 62 -9.22 -4.36 10.07
C LYS A 62 -8.83 -3.34 9.01
N LEU A 63 -7.54 -3.17 8.78
CA LEU A 63 -6.99 -2.25 7.80
C LEU A 63 -7.32 -2.69 6.36
N GLU A 64 -7.38 -3.98 6.08
CA GLU A 64 -7.80 -4.51 4.78
C GLU A 64 -9.26 -4.17 4.42
N ASN A 65 -10.09 -3.94 5.43
CA ASN A 65 -11.52 -3.68 5.27
C ASN A 65 -11.88 -2.18 5.17
N ILE A 66 -10.89 -1.27 5.26
CA ILE A 66 -11.16 0.15 5.09
C ILE A 66 -11.55 0.43 3.63
N PRO A 67 -12.48 1.35 3.37
CA PRO A 67 -12.98 1.61 2.02
C PRO A 67 -11.87 2.01 1.05
N GLU A 68 -10.81 2.63 1.53
CA GLU A 68 -9.66 3.08 0.74
C GLU A 68 -8.76 1.92 0.25
N LEU A 69 -8.69 0.80 0.99
CA LEU A 69 -7.85 -0.35 0.64
C LEU A 69 -8.64 -1.59 0.19
N ARG A 70 -9.92 -1.72 0.56
CA ARG A 70 -10.74 -2.89 0.20
C ARG A 70 -10.77 -3.15 -1.30
N GLU A 71 -10.86 -2.07 -2.08
CA GLU A 71 -10.86 -2.09 -3.55
C GLU A 71 -9.45 -2.19 -4.15
N ASN A 72 -8.39 -2.34 -3.35
CA ASN A 72 -7.03 -2.59 -3.83
C ASN A 72 -6.64 -4.07 -3.73
N PRO A 73 -6.20 -4.75 -4.82
CA PRO A 73 -5.76 -6.15 -4.78
C PRO A 73 -4.46 -6.35 -4.02
N PHE A 74 -3.63 -5.31 -3.93
CA PHE A 74 -2.38 -5.34 -3.17
C PHE A 74 -2.56 -4.87 -1.73
N ARG A 75 -3.80 -4.75 -1.22
CA ARG A 75 -4.05 -4.22 0.13
C ARG A 75 -3.20 -4.87 1.21
N ARG A 76 -3.13 -6.21 1.22
CA ARG A 76 -2.35 -6.93 2.23
C ARG A 76 -0.86 -6.65 2.07
N ARG A 77 -0.38 -6.58 0.83
CA ARG A 77 1.02 -6.29 0.55
C ARG A 77 1.40 -4.86 0.92
N ILE A 78 0.53 -3.90 0.65
CA ILE A 78 0.70 -2.51 1.08
C ILE A 78 0.85 -2.48 2.61
N LEU A 79 -0.04 -3.11 3.36
CA LEU A 79 0.05 -3.17 4.82
C LEU A 79 1.36 -3.81 5.29
N GLU A 80 1.77 -4.92 4.68
CA GLU A 80 3.04 -5.59 5.01
C GLU A 80 4.27 -4.71 4.74
N VAL A 81 4.27 -3.93 3.65
CA VAL A 81 5.39 -3.04 3.27
C VAL A 81 5.50 -1.84 4.22
N PHE A 82 4.37 -1.36 4.75
CA PHE A 82 4.35 -0.26 5.71
C PHE A 82 4.52 -0.71 7.16
N SER A 83 4.22 -1.96 7.50
CA SER A 83 4.47 -2.52 8.83
C SER A 83 5.96 -2.73 9.08
N GLN A 84 6.47 -2.34 10.26
CA GLN A 84 7.89 -2.52 10.61
C GLN A 84 8.27 -3.98 10.83
N ASP A 85 7.33 -4.81 11.27
CA ASP A 85 7.51 -6.23 11.59
C ASP A 85 7.00 -7.15 10.46
N ASN A 86 6.54 -6.57 9.36
CA ASN A 86 6.00 -7.27 8.20
C ASN A 86 4.77 -8.15 8.53
N SER A 87 4.13 -7.94 9.68
CA SER A 87 2.90 -8.64 10.08
C SER A 87 1.67 -8.12 9.34
N GLY A 88 1.76 -6.89 8.82
CA GLY A 88 0.66 -6.11 8.29
C GLY A 88 -0.07 -5.28 9.35
N ASP A 89 0.37 -5.36 10.61
CA ASP A 89 -0.18 -4.54 11.68
C ASP A 89 0.49 -3.16 11.64
N LEU A 90 -0.31 -2.10 11.49
CA LEU A 90 0.22 -0.74 11.35
C LEU A 90 0.08 0.05 12.64
N ALA A 91 1.19 0.63 13.11
CA ALA A 91 1.12 1.71 14.10
C ALA A 91 0.56 2.99 13.45
N PHE A 92 0.19 3.97 14.28
CA PHE A 92 -0.27 5.26 13.75
C PHE A 92 0.78 5.93 12.85
N ASP A 93 2.06 5.83 13.21
CA ASP A 93 3.16 6.40 12.42
C ASP A 93 3.26 5.73 11.04
N ASP A 94 3.13 4.40 11.00
CA ASP A 94 3.14 3.64 9.75
C ASP A 94 1.90 3.91 8.89
N PHE A 95 0.74 4.05 9.52
CA PHE A 95 -0.51 4.42 8.85
C PHE A 95 -0.43 5.82 8.24
N LEU A 96 0.13 6.79 8.98
CA LEU A 96 0.35 8.14 8.48
C LEU A 96 1.37 8.15 7.33
N ASN A 97 2.45 7.38 7.45
CA ASN A 97 3.45 7.23 6.39
C ASN A 97 2.85 6.60 5.12
N MET A 98 2.02 5.57 5.27
CA MET A 98 1.27 4.96 4.17
C MET A 98 0.50 6.00 3.39
N PHE A 99 -0.37 6.77 4.05
CA PHE A 99 -1.11 7.84 3.36
C PHE A 99 -0.21 8.92 2.79
N SER A 100 0.91 9.23 3.46
CA SER A 100 1.85 10.25 3.00
C SER A 100 2.46 9.86 1.66
N VAL A 101 2.89 8.61 1.51
CA VAL A 101 3.44 8.08 0.25
C VAL A 101 2.39 8.05 -0.87
N PHE A 102 1.14 7.72 -0.55
CA PHE A 102 0.04 7.70 -1.51
C PHE A 102 -0.57 9.07 -1.81
N SER A 103 -0.14 10.13 -1.14
CA SER A 103 -0.58 11.51 -1.39
C SER A 103 -0.15 12.00 -2.77
N GLU A 104 -0.93 12.89 -3.38
CA GLU A 104 -0.57 13.54 -4.65
C GLU A 104 0.71 14.38 -4.52
N ASP A 105 0.98 14.92 -3.32
CA ASP A 105 2.13 15.77 -3.02
C ASP A 105 3.46 15.01 -2.84
N ALA A 106 3.42 13.68 -2.73
CA ALA A 106 4.62 12.88 -2.54
C ALA A 106 5.49 12.80 -3.82
N PRO A 107 6.83 12.92 -3.71
CA PRO A 107 7.73 12.88 -4.84
C PRO A 107 7.70 11.50 -5.51
N ARG A 108 7.93 11.52 -6.82
CA ARG A 108 7.87 10.32 -7.69
C ARG A 108 8.87 9.25 -7.26
N GLU A 109 10.06 9.66 -6.83
CA GLU A 109 11.12 8.75 -6.37
C GLU A 109 10.66 7.91 -5.19
N ILE A 110 10.04 8.52 -4.17
CA ILE A 110 9.53 7.78 -3.02
C ILE A 110 8.41 6.82 -3.44
N LYS A 111 7.51 7.26 -4.32
CA LYS A 111 6.44 6.38 -4.85
C LYS A 111 7.02 5.19 -5.60
N ALA A 112 8.05 5.39 -6.42
CA ALA A 112 8.72 4.31 -7.15
C ALA A 112 9.37 3.31 -6.20
N VAL A 113 10.05 3.76 -5.14
CA VAL A 113 10.63 2.88 -4.11
C VAL A 113 9.57 2.03 -3.42
N TYR A 114 8.46 2.63 -3.00
CA TYR A 114 7.39 1.89 -2.33
C TYR A 114 6.63 0.97 -3.29
N ALA A 115 6.41 1.39 -4.54
CA ALA A 115 5.85 0.55 -5.58
C ALA A 115 6.72 -0.69 -5.83
N PHE A 116 8.04 -0.51 -5.92
CA PHE A 116 8.99 -1.61 -6.06
C PHE A 116 8.87 -2.61 -4.90
N LYS A 117 8.84 -2.12 -3.65
CA LYS A 117 8.65 -2.96 -2.45
C LYS A 117 7.30 -3.70 -2.42
N ILE A 118 6.27 -3.13 -3.02
CA ILE A 118 4.95 -3.78 -3.12
C ILE A 118 4.99 -4.91 -4.15
N TYR A 119 5.67 -4.72 -5.28
CA TYR A 119 5.77 -5.76 -6.31
C TYR A 119 6.76 -6.86 -5.98
N ASP A 120 7.82 -6.55 -5.25
CA ASP A 120 8.78 -7.52 -4.72
C ASP A 120 8.06 -8.32 -3.63
N PHE A 121 7.76 -9.61 -3.85
CA PHE A 121 7.06 -10.43 -2.86
C PHE A 121 8.03 -11.14 -1.90
N ASP A 122 9.17 -11.62 -2.40
CA ASP A 122 10.16 -12.38 -1.63
C ASP A 122 11.18 -11.50 -0.89
N ARG A 123 11.17 -10.19 -1.15
CA ARG A 123 11.95 -9.14 -0.50
C ARG A 123 13.44 -9.24 -0.77
N ASP A 124 13.81 -9.75 -1.93
CA ASP A 124 15.22 -9.85 -2.34
C ASP A 124 15.76 -8.54 -2.95
N ASN A 125 14.91 -7.50 -3.07
CA ASN A 125 15.17 -6.23 -3.74
C ASN A 125 15.42 -6.38 -5.24
N THR A 126 14.86 -7.42 -5.85
CA THR A 126 14.77 -7.63 -7.29
C THR A 126 13.35 -8.05 -7.65
N LEU A 127 12.90 -7.81 -8.88
CA LEU A 127 11.63 -8.35 -9.36
C LEU A 127 11.91 -9.48 -10.32
N ASN A 128 11.75 -10.71 -9.83
CA ASN A 128 11.90 -11.90 -10.65
C ASN A 128 10.60 -12.24 -11.41
N LYS A 129 10.69 -13.19 -12.35
CA LYS A 129 9.52 -13.71 -13.10
C LYS A 129 8.39 -14.16 -12.18
N THR A 130 8.71 -14.73 -11.02
CA THR A 130 7.73 -15.24 -10.06
C THR A 130 6.91 -14.12 -9.44
N ASP A 131 7.53 -12.98 -9.14
CA ASP A 131 6.87 -11.85 -8.49
C ASP A 131 6.03 -11.05 -9.48
N LEU A 132 6.53 -10.90 -10.70
CA LEU A 132 5.73 -10.38 -11.80
C LEU A 132 4.54 -11.31 -12.11
N ALA A 133 4.72 -12.64 -12.07
CA ALA A 133 3.63 -13.61 -12.26
C ALA A 133 2.58 -13.47 -11.17
N LYS A 134 2.99 -13.42 -9.89
CA LYS A 134 2.07 -13.18 -8.76
C LYS A 134 1.33 -11.85 -8.93
N THR A 135 2.03 -10.79 -9.33
CA THR A 135 1.45 -9.47 -9.59
C THR A 135 0.37 -9.54 -10.66
N LEU A 136 0.66 -10.15 -11.81
CA LEU A 136 -0.30 -10.36 -12.90
C LEU A 136 -1.51 -11.18 -12.45
N LYS A 137 -1.27 -12.23 -11.67
CA LYS A 137 -2.33 -13.09 -11.14
C LYS A 137 -3.23 -12.33 -10.17
N THR A 138 -2.66 -11.55 -9.27
CA THR A 138 -3.39 -10.70 -8.31
C THR A 138 -4.21 -9.60 -9.01
N LEU A 139 -3.70 -9.03 -10.10
CA LEU A 139 -4.47 -8.09 -10.94
C LEU A 139 -5.62 -8.75 -11.68
N THR A 140 -5.38 -9.94 -12.25
CA THR A 140 -6.37 -10.67 -13.06
C THR A 140 -7.47 -11.30 -12.19
N GLN A 141 -7.12 -11.81 -11.01
CA GLN A 141 -8.06 -12.43 -10.07
C GLN A 141 -9.14 -11.46 -9.56
N LYS A 142 -8.89 -10.16 -9.53
CA LYS A 142 -9.87 -9.18 -9.03
C LYS A 142 -11.11 -9.00 -9.89
N SER A 143 -11.06 -9.43 -11.15
CA SER A 143 -12.24 -9.52 -12.01
C SER A 143 -13.29 -10.53 -11.50
N ARG A 144 -12.96 -11.34 -10.49
CA ARG A 144 -13.79 -12.45 -9.99
C ARG A 144 -14.62 -12.12 -8.75
N ASP A 145 -14.19 -11.16 -7.92
CA ASP A 145 -14.83 -10.88 -6.61
C ASP A 145 -15.97 -9.85 -6.68
N GLN A 146 -16.08 -9.09 -7.79
CA GLN A 146 -17.16 -8.13 -7.98
C GLN A 146 -18.25 -8.71 -8.89
N GLY A 147 -18.98 -9.67 -8.33
CA GLY A 147 -20.35 -10.00 -8.73
C GLY A 147 -20.51 -10.62 -10.12
N ASP A 148 -20.45 -11.94 -10.19
CA ASP A 148 -21.42 -12.70 -10.97
C ASP A 148 -21.41 -14.16 -10.53
N LEU A 149 -22.29 -14.47 -9.58
CA LEU A 149 -22.85 -15.81 -9.40
C LEU A 149 -23.77 -16.05 -10.60
N VAL A 150 -23.21 -16.30 -11.78
CA VAL A 150 -23.96 -16.76 -12.94
C VAL A 150 -23.35 -18.09 -13.35
N ASP A 151 -24.09 -19.13 -12.99
CA ASP A 151 -24.21 -20.42 -13.65
C ASP A 151 -22.92 -21.11 -14.12
N GLY A 152 -22.71 -22.31 -13.56
CA GLY A 152 -21.72 -23.25 -14.06
C GLY A 152 -21.88 -23.47 -15.57
N GLU A 153 -20.75 -23.79 -16.21
CA GLU A 153 -20.54 -23.89 -17.67
C GLU A 153 -19.98 -22.60 -18.30
N ASN A 154 -18.75 -22.20 -17.92
CA ASN A 154 -17.69 -21.59 -18.78
C ASN A 154 -16.52 -21.06 -17.89
N ILE A 155 -15.90 -21.94 -17.10
CA ILE A 155 -14.87 -21.56 -16.09
C ILE A 155 -13.45 -21.38 -16.70
N GLU A 156 -13.27 -21.59 -18.00
CA GLU A 156 -11.93 -21.70 -18.60
C GLU A 156 -11.44 -20.47 -19.36
N GLN A 157 -12.23 -19.38 -19.46
CA GLN A 157 -11.95 -18.31 -20.44
C GLN A 157 -11.42 -16.97 -19.88
N SER A 158 -11.21 -16.89 -18.56
CA SER A 158 -10.79 -15.62 -17.91
C SER A 158 -9.61 -15.77 -16.94
N ALA A 159 -8.96 -16.93 -16.92
CA ALA A 159 -7.59 -17.02 -16.44
C ALA A 159 -6.71 -16.82 -17.67
N LEU A 160 -5.77 -15.86 -17.63
CA LEU A 160 -4.68 -15.87 -18.60
C LEU A 160 -4.10 -17.28 -18.57
N THR A 161 -4.01 -17.91 -19.74
CA THR A 161 -3.37 -19.23 -19.81
C THR A 161 -1.94 -19.08 -19.32
N GLU A 162 -1.39 -20.13 -18.69
CA GLU A 162 0.01 -20.11 -18.23
C GLU A 162 0.98 -19.70 -19.36
N THR A 163 0.61 -19.99 -20.61
CA THR A 163 1.30 -19.52 -21.82
C THR A 163 1.21 -18.02 -22.08
N GLU A 164 0.05 -17.40 -21.86
CA GLU A 164 -0.11 -15.94 -22.00
C GLU A 164 0.55 -15.17 -20.86
N GLU A 165 0.44 -15.68 -19.63
CA GLU A 165 1.16 -15.12 -18.47
C GLU A 165 2.67 -15.12 -18.76
N ASN A 166 3.23 -16.26 -19.17
CA ASN A 166 4.66 -16.37 -19.51
C ASN A 166 5.05 -15.46 -20.68
N TYR A 167 4.21 -15.34 -21.72
CA TYR A 167 4.49 -14.45 -22.85
C TYR A 167 4.53 -12.97 -22.44
N ILE A 168 3.60 -12.53 -21.60
CA ILE A 168 3.58 -11.15 -21.08
C ILE A 168 4.83 -10.92 -20.21
N LEU A 169 5.17 -11.86 -19.34
CA LEU A 169 6.35 -11.78 -18.49
C LEU A 169 7.65 -11.68 -19.29
N GLU A 170 7.80 -12.50 -20.33
CA GLU A 170 8.95 -12.45 -21.22
C GLU A 170 9.05 -11.12 -21.95
N GLN A 171 7.92 -10.54 -22.40
CA GLN A 171 7.96 -9.23 -23.05
C GLN A 171 8.23 -8.07 -22.09
N VAL A 172 7.66 -8.12 -20.89
CA VAL A 172 7.94 -7.13 -19.86
C VAL A 172 9.43 -7.15 -19.52
N LEU A 173 9.99 -8.33 -19.27
CA LEU A 173 11.42 -8.46 -19.00
C LEU A 173 12.26 -8.02 -20.20
N LYS A 174 11.92 -8.43 -21.42
CA LYS A 174 12.69 -8.01 -22.60
C LYS A 174 12.77 -6.49 -22.80
N GLU A 175 11.74 -5.73 -22.40
CA GLU A 175 11.75 -4.27 -22.48
C GLU A 175 12.38 -3.60 -21.25
N ALA A 176 12.31 -4.25 -20.09
CA ALA A 176 12.69 -3.68 -18.79
C ALA A 176 14.10 -4.07 -18.32
N ASP A 177 14.50 -5.32 -18.56
CA ASP A 177 15.77 -5.92 -18.20
C ASP A 177 16.84 -5.45 -19.21
N LEU A 178 17.79 -4.64 -18.74
CA LEU A 178 18.83 -4.04 -19.58
C LEU A 178 20.12 -4.86 -19.57
N ASP A 179 20.31 -5.73 -18.57
CA ASP A 179 21.50 -6.56 -18.41
C ASP A 179 21.26 -8.06 -18.71
N ASP A 180 20.05 -8.41 -19.13
CA ASP A 180 19.57 -9.76 -19.50
C ASP A 180 19.70 -10.79 -18.35
N ASN A 181 19.64 -10.34 -17.09
CA ASN A 181 19.79 -11.19 -15.92
C ASN A 181 18.50 -11.94 -15.52
N ASN A 182 17.37 -11.68 -16.19
CA ASN A 182 16.01 -12.20 -15.93
C ASN A 182 15.36 -11.72 -14.62
N GLU A 183 15.90 -10.67 -14.01
CA GLU A 183 15.45 -10.02 -12.79
C GLU A 183 15.42 -8.50 -13.04
N LEU A 184 14.52 -7.76 -12.41
CA LEU A 184 14.53 -6.29 -12.51
C LEU A 184 15.10 -5.70 -11.23
N SER A 185 16.23 -5.04 -11.36
CA SER A 185 16.78 -4.20 -10.29
C SER A 185 15.94 -2.95 -10.09
N TYR A 186 16.11 -2.27 -8.95
CA TYR A 186 15.45 -0.99 -8.69
C TYR A 186 15.71 0.05 -9.80
N ILE A 187 16.93 0.08 -10.36
CA ILE A 187 17.30 1.06 -11.40
C ILE A 187 16.53 0.80 -12.70
N GLU A 188 16.37 -0.47 -13.06
CA GLU A 188 15.59 -0.87 -14.24
C GLU A 188 14.11 -0.60 -14.03
N PHE A 189 13.58 -0.91 -12.83
CA PHE A 189 12.22 -0.58 -12.47
C PHE A 189 11.95 0.94 -12.51
N GLU A 190 12.86 1.75 -11.97
CA GLU A 190 12.77 3.21 -12.03
C GLU A 190 12.76 3.70 -13.49
N HIS A 191 13.61 3.12 -14.34
CA HIS A 191 13.62 3.42 -15.77
C HIS A 191 12.29 3.06 -16.44
N VAL A 192 11.69 1.90 -16.14
CA VAL A 192 10.36 1.51 -16.63
C VAL A 192 9.28 2.48 -16.16
N VAL A 193 9.25 2.82 -14.87
CA VAL A 193 8.27 3.76 -14.29
C VAL A 193 8.42 5.16 -14.90
N SER A 194 9.65 5.60 -15.18
CA SER A 194 9.90 6.89 -15.84
C SER A 194 9.31 6.96 -17.25
N ARG A 195 9.23 5.82 -17.94
CA ARG A 195 8.67 5.67 -19.29
C ARG A 195 7.15 5.43 -19.29
N ALA A 196 6.58 5.07 -18.14
CA ALA A 196 5.16 4.84 -17.94
C ALA A 196 4.52 5.97 -17.10
N PRO A 197 4.20 7.14 -17.68
CA PRO A 197 3.62 8.26 -16.94
C PRO A 197 2.28 7.89 -16.27
N ASP A 198 1.53 6.95 -16.86
CA ASP A 198 0.25 6.46 -16.33
C ASP A 198 0.39 5.63 -15.04
N PHE A 199 1.58 5.11 -14.77
CA PHE A 199 1.86 4.38 -13.53
C PHE A 199 1.72 5.32 -12.32
N LEU A 200 2.26 6.53 -12.42
CA LEU A 200 2.23 7.50 -11.32
C LEU A 200 0.86 8.15 -11.14
N THR A 201 0.04 8.22 -12.20
CA THR A 201 -1.32 8.75 -12.12
C THR A 201 -2.29 7.76 -11.47
N THR A 202 -1.98 6.46 -11.50
CA THR A 202 -2.78 5.41 -10.85
C THR A 202 -2.28 5.06 -9.45
N PHE A 203 -1.04 5.43 -9.10
CA PHE A 203 -0.44 5.22 -7.78
C PHE A 203 -0.78 6.35 -6.77
N HIS A 204 -2.06 6.52 -6.47
CA HIS A 204 -2.53 7.42 -5.42
C HIS A 204 -3.74 6.84 -4.68
N ILE A 205 -3.87 7.14 -3.38
CA ILE A 205 -5.05 6.82 -2.57
C ILE A 205 -5.68 8.15 -2.15
N ARG A 206 -6.96 8.35 -2.53
CA ARG A 206 -7.72 9.53 -2.09
C ARG A 206 -8.33 9.25 -0.72
N ILE A 207 -8.04 10.14 0.23
CA ILE A 207 -8.65 10.22 1.57
C ILE A 207 -9.89 11.10 1.52
#